data_AF-A0A838A111-F1
#
_entry.id   AF-A0A838A111-F1
#
_cell.length_a   1.000
_cell.length_b   1.000
_cell.length_c   1.000
_cell.angle_alpha   90.00
_cell.angle_beta   90.00
_cell.angle_gamma   90.00
#
_symmetry.space_group_name_H-M   'P 1'
#
loop_
_entity.id
_entity.type
_entity.pdbx_description
1 polymer ?
#
loop_
_entity_poly.entity_id
_entity_poly.type
_entity_poly.pdbx_seq_one_letter_code
_entity_poly.pdbx_strand_id
1 'polypeptide(L)'
;MTQPVDTDRLPVAPGKSGCPINLTMELLGDRWSLIVLRDIMFSGNTHFRELLSASEEGIASNTLASRLAKLVGAGLLTRDDDPTHLQKVEYHLTEAAIQLVPLMAHLGAWGAQWLPASRELSVRAELLAAGGPPLWERFMDDLRTTHLDRQSQPVNGVLAELTAAYERAAGPSSG
;
A
#
# COMPACT_ATOMS: atom_id res chain seq x y z
N MET A 1 -6.23 -4.25 -19.98
CA MET A 1 -6.76 -2.98 -19.45
C MET A 1 -5.55 -2.12 -19.15
N THR A 2 -5.29 -1.15 -20.01
CA THR A 2 -4.02 -0.41 -20.07
C THR A 2 -3.88 0.43 -18.81
N GLN A 3 -2.72 0.37 -18.14
CA GLN A 3 -2.44 1.31 -17.06
C GLN A 3 -2.74 2.72 -17.53
N PRO A 4 -3.38 3.58 -16.71
CA PRO A 4 -3.34 4.97 -17.00
C PRO A 4 -1.86 5.36 -16.87
N VAL A 5 -1.33 5.71 -18.02
CA VAL A 5 -0.21 6.60 -18.24
C VAL A 5 1.18 5.98 -18.39
N ASP A 6 1.51 5.76 -19.66
CA ASP A 6 2.81 5.98 -20.30
C ASP A 6 3.27 7.44 -20.08
N THR A 7 3.49 7.84 -18.82
CA THR A 7 4.09 9.14 -18.49
C THR A 7 5.16 8.96 -17.44
N ASP A 8 6.32 9.54 -17.71
CA ASP A 8 7.42 9.71 -16.76
C ASP A 8 7.03 10.46 -15.46
N ARG A 9 5.79 10.96 -15.31
CA ARG A 9 5.32 11.76 -14.16
C ARG A 9 3.83 11.62 -13.86
N LEU A 10 3.47 11.64 -12.58
CA LEU A 10 2.09 11.61 -12.09
C LEU A 10 1.31 12.91 -12.44
N PRO A 11 0.00 12.83 -12.71
CA PRO A 11 -0.85 13.96 -13.09
C PRO A 11 -1.29 14.80 -11.87
N VAL A 12 -0.32 15.33 -11.12
CA VAL A 12 -0.56 16.14 -9.92
C VAL A 12 -0.44 17.64 -10.22
N ALA A 13 -1.17 18.46 -9.46
CA ALA A 13 -1.03 19.91 -9.54
C ALA A 13 0.41 20.35 -9.17
N PRO A 14 0.91 21.48 -9.71
CA PRO A 14 2.18 22.05 -9.29
C PRO A 14 2.18 22.32 -7.78
N GLY A 15 3.24 21.89 -7.09
CA GLY A 15 3.38 22.15 -5.67
C GLY A 15 3.92 23.53 -5.35
N LYS A 16 4.03 23.84 -4.05
CA LYS A 16 4.53 25.15 -3.59
C LYS A 16 5.99 25.42 -3.96
N SER A 17 6.76 24.36 -4.25
CA SER A 17 8.15 24.44 -4.71
C SER A 17 8.49 23.26 -5.62
N GLY A 18 9.61 23.35 -6.34
CA GLY A 18 10.16 22.24 -7.13
C GLY A 18 10.94 21.21 -6.31
N CYS A 19 10.95 21.30 -4.98
CA CYS A 19 11.65 20.34 -4.12
C CYS A 19 10.92 18.98 -4.14
N PRO A 20 11.58 17.88 -4.55
CA PRO A 20 10.92 16.57 -4.68
C PRO A 20 10.36 16.06 -3.35
N ILE A 21 11.05 16.30 -2.22
CA ILE A 21 10.56 15.93 -0.89
C ILE A 21 9.26 16.66 -0.57
N ASN A 22 9.19 17.96 -0.82
CA ASN A 22 7.98 18.74 -0.59
C ASN A 22 6.83 18.28 -1.49
N LEU A 23 7.10 17.98 -2.77
CA LEU A 23 6.09 17.45 -3.69
C LEU A 23 5.53 16.11 -3.21
N THR A 24 6.38 15.20 -2.73
CA THR A 24 5.95 13.94 -2.12
C THR A 24 5.10 14.19 -0.87
N MET A 25 5.45 15.17 -0.03
CA MET A 25 4.68 15.50 1.18
C MET A 25 3.34 16.17 0.88
N GLU A 26 3.24 17.02 -0.14
CA GLU A 26 1.95 17.57 -0.55
C GLU A 26 1.02 16.48 -1.11
N LEU A 27 1.58 15.48 -1.79
CA LEU A 27 0.83 14.34 -2.32
C LEU A 27 0.44 13.31 -1.25
N LEU A 28 1.39 12.88 -0.40
CA LEU A 28 1.23 11.72 0.48
C LEU A 28 1.19 12.08 1.98
N GLY A 29 1.62 13.28 2.36
CA GLY A 29 1.83 13.70 3.75
C GLY A 29 0.56 14.03 4.54
N ASP A 30 -0.61 13.54 4.10
CA ASP A 30 -1.80 13.54 4.95
C ASP A 30 -1.87 12.24 5.76
N ARG A 31 -2.63 12.27 6.86
CA ARG A 31 -2.72 11.17 7.83
C ARG A 31 -3.06 9.80 7.23
N TRP A 32 -3.78 9.76 6.11
CA TRP A 32 -4.43 8.55 5.62
C TRP A 32 -3.88 8.02 4.30
N SER A 33 -3.27 8.85 3.45
CA SER A 33 -2.81 8.39 2.13
C SER A 33 -1.80 7.24 2.22
N LEU A 34 -0.78 7.35 3.06
CA LEU A 34 0.18 6.25 3.27
C LEU A 34 -0.44 5.04 3.97
N ILE A 35 -1.42 5.25 4.86
CA ILE A 35 -2.14 4.15 5.52
C ILE A 35 -2.94 3.34 4.51
N VAL A 36 -3.68 3.99 3.61
CA VAL A 36 -4.44 3.31 2.54
C VAL A 36 -3.52 2.55 1.60
N LEU A 37 -2.38 3.13 1.21
CA LEU A 37 -1.40 2.45 0.36
C LEU A 37 -0.78 1.24 1.07
N ARG A 38 -0.44 1.37 2.36
CA ARG A 38 0.03 0.26 3.20
C ARG A 38 -1.01 -0.86 3.21
N ASP A 39 -2.27 -0.54 3.48
CA ASP A 39 -3.31 -1.56 3.61
C ASP A 39 -3.47 -2.34 2.31
N ILE A 40 -3.48 -1.67 1.15
CA ILE A 40 -3.55 -2.35 -0.16
C ILE A 40 -2.31 -3.23 -0.38
N MET A 41 -1.10 -2.73 -0.13
CA MET A 41 0.15 -3.50 -0.32
C MET A 41 0.23 -4.75 0.57
N PHE A 42 -0.23 -4.65 1.82
CA PHE A 42 0.04 -5.66 2.85
C PHE A 42 -1.18 -6.51 3.27
N SER A 43 -2.35 -6.27 2.70
CA SER A 43 -3.52 -7.12 2.93
C SER A 43 -3.95 -7.93 1.71
N GLY A 44 -3.59 -7.48 0.51
CA GLY A 44 -4.14 -8.03 -0.74
C GLY A 44 -5.59 -7.63 -1.01
N ASN A 45 -6.22 -6.85 -0.12
CA ASN A 45 -7.58 -6.36 -0.30
C ASN A 45 -7.62 -5.28 -1.39
N THR A 46 -8.55 -5.44 -2.33
CA THR A 46 -8.75 -4.49 -3.43
C THR A 46 -10.13 -3.84 -3.39
N HIS A 47 -11.05 -4.35 -2.57
CA HIS A 47 -12.42 -3.82 -2.50
C HIS A 47 -12.60 -2.86 -1.33
N PHE A 48 -13.43 -1.84 -1.53
CA PHE A 48 -13.71 -0.81 -0.52
C PHE A 48 -14.11 -1.38 0.85
N ARG A 49 -14.99 -2.39 0.86
CA ARG A 49 -15.52 -2.96 2.10
C ARG A 49 -14.44 -3.67 2.91
N GLU A 50 -13.55 -4.38 2.23
CA GLU A 50 -12.45 -5.12 2.85
C GLU A 50 -11.43 -4.14 3.43
N LEU A 51 -11.05 -3.11 2.65
CA LEU A 51 -10.17 -2.03 3.10
C LEU A 51 -10.77 -1.28 4.30
N LEU A 52 -12.07 -1.06 4.33
CA LEU A 52 -12.75 -0.43 5.47
C LEU A 52 -12.75 -1.32 6.71
N SER A 53 -13.07 -2.60 6.56
CA SER A 53 -13.21 -3.53 7.70
C SER A 53 -11.88 -3.95 8.29
N ALA A 54 -10.83 -4.04 7.47
CA ALA A 54 -9.50 -4.49 7.89
C ALA A 54 -8.59 -3.33 8.36
N SER A 55 -9.11 -2.09 8.42
CA SER A 55 -8.31 -0.93 8.85
C SER A 55 -8.08 -0.95 10.35
N GLU A 56 -6.83 -1.19 10.75
CA GLU A 56 -6.38 -1.18 12.14
C GLU A 56 -6.62 0.19 12.82
N GLU A 57 -6.45 1.30 12.09
CA GLU A 57 -6.63 2.66 12.62
C GLU A 57 -8.09 3.14 12.63
N GLY A 58 -9.04 2.31 12.18
CA GLY A 58 -10.46 2.64 12.18
C GLY A 58 -10.81 3.82 11.27
N ILE A 59 -10.31 3.83 10.04
CA ILE A 59 -10.62 4.90 9.07
C ILE A 59 -12.14 5.00 8.83
N ALA A 60 -12.68 6.22 8.90
CA ALA A 60 -14.09 6.45 8.59
C ALA A 60 -14.36 6.24 7.09
N SER A 61 -15.52 5.66 6.75
CA SER A 61 -15.93 5.35 5.37
C SER A 61 -15.82 6.55 4.40
N ASN A 62 -16.27 7.74 4.82
CA ASN A 62 -16.16 8.96 4.01
C ASN A 62 -14.70 9.39 3.76
N THR A 63 -13.82 9.16 4.74
CA THR A 63 -12.41 9.49 4.68
C THR A 63 -11.69 8.51 3.76
N LEU A 64 -11.96 7.22 3.88
CA LEU A 64 -11.45 6.19 2.97
C LEU A 64 -11.86 6.49 1.53
N ALA A 65 -13.15 6.77 1.28
CA ALA A 65 -13.65 7.12 -0.05
C ALA A 65 -12.93 8.34 -0.63
N SER A 66 -12.76 9.40 0.17
CA SER A 66 -12.03 10.61 -0.23
C SER A 66 -10.56 10.31 -0.58
N ARG A 67 -9.89 9.44 0.18
CA ARG A 67 -8.49 9.10 -0.04
C ARG A 67 -8.28 8.19 -1.23
N LEU A 68 -9.15 7.20 -1.44
CA LEU A 68 -9.14 6.39 -2.65
C LEU A 68 -9.35 7.27 -3.89
N ALA A 69 -10.32 8.20 -3.87
CA ALA A 69 -10.52 9.15 -4.96
C ALA A 69 -9.28 10.04 -5.21
N LYS A 70 -8.64 10.56 -4.15
CA LYS A 70 -7.40 11.33 -4.26
C LYS A 70 -6.27 10.53 -4.90
N LEU A 71 -6.03 9.31 -4.42
CA LEU A 71 -4.95 8.44 -4.90
C LEU A 71 -5.18 7.98 -6.34
N VAL A 72 -6.44 7.73 -6.73
CA VAL A 72 -6.82 7.46 -8.12
C VAL A 72 -6.58 8.69 -8.99
N GLY A 73 -7.05 9.87 -8.57
CA GLY A 73 -6.84 11.12 -9.30
C GLY A 73 -5.36 11.50 -9.45
N ALA A 74 -4.52 11.12 -8.48
CA ALA A 74 -3.09 11.32 -8.52
C ALA A 74 -2.33 10.24 -9.33
N GLY A 75 -3.01 9.23 -9.87
CA GLY A 75 -2.38 8.15 -10.63
C GLY A 75 -1.59 7.16 -9.78
N LEU A 76 -1.85 7.06 -8.48
CA LEU A 76 -1.25 6.05 -7.59
C LEU A 76 -2.09 4.77 -7.54
N LEU A 77 -3.40 4.88 -7.73
CA LEU A 77 -4.32 3.75 -7.83
C LEU A 77 -5.07 3.77 -9.16
N THR A 78 -5.44 2.60 -9.68
CA THR A 78 -6.52 2.48 -10.66
C THR A 78 -7.83 2.19 -9.93
N ARG A 79 -8.94 2.52 -10.58
CA ARG A 79 -10.30 2.20 -10.12
C ARG A 79 -11.02 1.48 -11.25
N ASP A 80 -11.16 0.19 -11.11
CA ASP A 80 -11.75 -0.67 -12.12
C ASP A 80 -13.11 -1.20 -11.63
N ASP A 81 -14.06 -1.38 -12.55
CA ASP A 81 -15.28 -2.10 -12.22
C ASP A 81 -14.94 -3.59 -12.10
N ASP A 82 -15.51 -4.26 -11.10
CA ASP A 82 -15.26 -5.67 -10.84
C ASP A 82 -15.88 -6.53 -11.96
N PRO A 83 -15.08 -7.38 -12.63
CA PRO A 83 -15.54 -8.15 -13.78
C PRO A 83 -16.62 -9.19 -13.43
N THR A 84 -16.73 -9.57 -12.16
CA THR A 84 -17.71 -10.56 -11.67
C THR A 84 -19.00 -9.91 -11.19
N HIS A 85 -18.97 -8.63 -10.82
CA HIS A 85 -20.11 -7.94 -10.26
C HIS A 85 -20.07 -6.45 -10.59
N LEU A 86 -20.88 -6.00 -11.56
CA LEU A 86 -20.90 -4.62 -12.10
C LEU A 86 -21.06 -3.47 -11.07
N GLN A 87 -21.46 -3.78 -9.84
CA GLN A 87 -21.58 -2.79 -8.75
C GLN A 87 -20.38 -2.76 -7.79
N LYS A 88 -19.44 -3.71 -7.93
CA LYS A 88 -18.22 -3.75 -7.14
C LYS A 88 -17.12 -3.02 -7.89
N VAL A 89 -16.24 -2.42 -7.12
CA VAL A 89 -15.13 -1.60 -7.61
C VAL A 89 -13.87 -2.12 -6.94
N GLU A 90 -12.84 -2.29 -7.74
CA GLU A 90 -11.52 -2.67 -7.29
C GLU A 90 -10.56 -1.50 -7.39
N TYR A 91 -9.69 -1.39 -6.39
CA TYR A 91 -8.60 -0.44 -6.33
C TYR A 91 -7.29 -1.20 -6.42
N HIS A 92 -6.49 -0.86 -7.42
CA HIS A 92 -5.21 -1.55 -7.66
C HIS A 92 -4.07 -0.56 -7.68
N LEU A 93 -2.91 -0.99 -7.18
CA LEU A 93 -1.69 -0.18 -7.25
C LEU A 93 -1.28 0.06 -8.70
N THR A 94 -0.77 1.26 -8.97
CA THR A 94 0.01 1.54 -10.19
C THR A 94 1.48 1.25 -9.96
N GLU A 95 2.29 1.24 -11.02
CA GLU A 95 3.74 1.07 -10.89
C GLU A 95 4.36 2.14 -9.97
N ALA A 96 3.91 3.39 -10.07
CA ALA A 96 4.39 4.48 -9.22
C ALA A 96 4.11 4.25 -7.73
N ALA A 97 2.97 3.63 -7.40
CA ALA A 97 2.67 3.26 -6.02
C ALA A 97 3.47 2.04 -5.55
N ILE A 98 3.69 1.04 -6.41
CA ILE A 98 4.52 -0.14 -6.11
C ILE A 98 5.95 0.28 -5.77
N GLN A 99 6.51 1.25 -6.49
CA GLN A 99 7.84 1.81 -6.24
C GLN A 99 7.99 2.53 -4.88
N LEU A 100 6.90 2.71 -4.11
CA LEU A 100 6.96 3.22 -2.74
C LEU A 100 7.37 2.15 -1.71
N VAL A 101 7.50 0.87 -2.09
CA VAL A 101 7.89 -0.21 -1.16
C VAL A 101 9.17 0.12 -0.36
N PRO A 102 10.29 0.58 -0.96
CA PRO A 102 11.47 0.97 -0.21
C PRO A 102 11.21 2.12 0.78
N LEU A 103 10.38 3.10 0.39
CA LEU A 103 9.98 4.21 1.26
C LEU A 103 9.18 3.71 2.47
N MET A 104 8.27 2.76 2.26
CA MET A 104 7.48 2.13 3.34
C MET A 104 8.38 1.34 4.29
N ALA A 105 9.35 0.59 3.76
CA ALA A 105 10.31 -0.15 4.56
C ALA A 105 11.12 0.78 5.48
N HIS A 106 11.67 1.87 4.92
CA HIS A 106 12.41 2.86 5.71
C HIS A 106 11.55 3.61 6.73
N LEU A 107 10.34 4.01 6.33
CA LEU A 107 9.40 4.69 7.23
C LEU A 107 9.03 3.80 8.42
N GLY A 108 8.70 2.54 8.15
CA GLY A 108 8.33 1.56 9.17
C GLY A 108 9.48 1.23 10.12
N ALA A 109 10.70 1.01 9.60
CA ALA A 109 11.87 0.72 10.44
C ALA A 109 12.26 1.90 11.33
N TRP A 110 12.19 3.13 10.80
CA TRP A 110 12.39 4.33 11.63
C TRP A 110 11.32 4.43 12.71
N GLY A 111 10.05 4.18 12.37
CA GLY A 111 8.94 4.17 13.33
C GLY A 111 9.13 3.13 14.43
N ALA A 112 9.52 1.90 14.08
CA ALA A 112 9.77 0.82 15.03
C ALA A 112 10.91 1.15 16.02
N GLN A 113 11.91 1.90 15.58
CA GLN A 113 13.05 2.29 16.41
C GLN A 113 12.73 3.44 17.37
N TRP A 114 11.95 4.44 16.93
CA TRP A 114 11.85 5.73 17.62
C TRP A 114 10.46 6.04 18.21
N LEU A 115 9.44 5.27 17.86
CA LEU A 115 8.06 5.46 18.31
C LEU A 115 7.59 4.26 19.14
N PRO A 116 6.52 4.38 19.95
CA PRO A 116 5.98 3.28 20.75
C PRO A 116 5.20 2.28 19.88
N ALA A 117 5.89 1.63 18.94
CA ALA A 117 5.31 0.62 18.05
C ALA A 117 5.15 -0.72 18.78
N SER A 118 4.03 -1.42 18.52
CA SER A 118 3.85 -2.77 19.05
C SER A 118 4.71 -3.77 18.27
N ARG A 119 5.10 -4.86 18.94
CA ARG A 119 5.95 -5.89 18.34
C ARG A 119 5.29 -6.50 17.11
N GLU A 120 3.99 -6.81 17.16
CA GLU A 120 3.31 -7.41 16.01
C GLU A 120 3.25 -6.47 14.81
N LEU A 121 3.03 -5.17 14.99
CA LEU A 121 2.96 -4.21 13.88
C LEU A 121 4.35 -3.84 13.33
N SER A 122 5.42 -3.98 14.11
CA SER A 122 6.79 -3.69 13.67
C SER A 122 7.42 -4.78 12.81
N VAL A 123 7.03 -6.06 12.99
CA VAL A 123 7.78 -7.20 12.41
C VAL A 123 7.89 -7.15 10.88
N ARG A 124 6.84 -6.70 10.18
CA ARG A 124 6.87 -6.58 8.71
C ARG A 124 7.87 -5.53 8.26
N ALA A 125 7.87 -4.37 8.92
CA ALA A 125 8.77 -3.27 8.60
C ALA A 125 10.23 -3.62 8.89
N GLU A 126 10.49 -4.29 10.01
CA GLU A 126 11.83 -4.77 10.37
C GLU A 126 12.36 -5.79 9.37
N LEU A 127 11.55 -6.77 8.96
CA LEU A 127 11.92 -7.77 7.97
C LEU A 127 12.17 -7.15 6.60
N LEU A 128 11.32 -6.23 6.16
CA LEU A 128 11.52 -5.51 4.91
C LEU A 128 12.82 -4.70 4.95
N ALA A 129 13.08 -3.93 6.01
CA ALA A 129 14.29 -3.14 6.11
C ALA A 129 15.56 -4.01 6.18
N ALA A 130 15.53 -5.13 6.91
CA ALA A 130 16.64 -6.07 6.98
C ALA A 130 16.89 -6.83 5.67
N GLY A 131 15.83 -7.17 4.93
CA GLY A 131 15.93 -7.84 3.64
C GLY A 131 16.47 -6.96 2.51
N GLY A 132 16.35 -5.64 2.64
CA GLY A 132 16.95 -4.66 1.73
C GLY A 132 16.47 -4.77 0.28
N PRO A 133 17.22 -4.21 -0.68
CA PRO A 133 16.82 -4.16 -2.08
C PRO A 133 16.40 -5.51 -2.70
N PRO A 134 17.08 -6.65 -2.43
CA PRO A 134 16.65 -7.94 -2.98
C PRO A 134 15.24 -8.36 -2.54
N LEU A 135 14.87 -8.11 -1.27
CA LEU A 135 13.53 -8.43 -0.79
C LEU A 135 12.49 -7.43 -1.32
N TRP A 136 12.86 -6.15 -1.45
CA TRP A 136 11.97 -5.13 -2.01
C TRP A 136 11.63 -5.40 -3.47
N GLU A 137 12.61 -5.76 -4.30
CA GLU A 137 12.37 -6.12 -5.71
C GLU A 137 11.43 -7.31 -5.82
N ARG A 138 11.66 -8.39 -5.05
CA ARG A 138 10.73 -9.53 -5.01
C ARG A 138 9.32 -9.11 -4.61
N PHE A 139 9.20 -8.25 -3.60
CA PHE A 139 7.88 -7.80 -3.15
C PHE A 139 7.20 -6.92 -4.21
N MET A 140 7.95 -6.05 -4.87
CA MET A 140 7.43 -5.25 -5.98
C MET A 140 6.98 -6.14 -7.15
N ASP A 141 7.70 -7.21 -7.47
CA ASP A 141 7.29 -8.17 -8.49
C ASP A 141 6.00 -8.94 -8.12
N ASP A 142 5.84 -9.32 -6.85
CA ASP A 142 4.59 -9.92 -6.37
C ASP A 142 3.41 -8.93 -6.46
N LEU A 143 3.66 -7.66 -6.12
CA LEU A 143 2.67 -6.59 -6.25
C LEU A 143 2.36 -6.31 -7.71
N ARG A 144 3.33 -6.39 -8.62
CA ARG A 144 3.10 -6.22 -10.07
C ARG A 144 2.23 -7.34 -10.63
N THR A 145 2.51 -8.57 -10.25
CA THR A 145 1.68 -9.74 -10.61
C THR A 145 0.23 -9.54 -10.17
N THR A 146 0.03 -9.05 -8.95
CA THR A 146 -1.32 -8.87 -8.37
C THR A 146 -2.04 -7.64 -8.97
N HIS A 147 -1.36 -6.50 -9.02
CA HIS A 147 -1.97 -5.19 -9.29
C HIS A 147 -1.70 -4.62 -10.69
N LEU A 148 -0.86 -5.24 -11.50
CA LEU A 148 -0.73 -4.84 -12.91
C LEU A 148 -1.27 -5.95 -13.80
N ASP A 149 -0.89 -7.20 -13.53
CA ASP A 149 -1.31 -8.36 -14.32
C ASP A 149 -2.69 -8.91 -13.90
N ARG A 150 -3.27 -8.38 -12.80
CA ARG A 150 -4.58 -8.76 -12.26
C ARG A 150 -4.67 -10.26 -11.94
N GLN A 151 -3.55 -10.85 -11.52
CA GLN A 151 -3.49 -12.26 -11.13
C GLN A 151 -3.68 -12.41 -9.63
N SER A 152 -4.03 -13.63 -9.20
CA SER A 152 -4.07 -13.94 -7.77
C SER A 152 -2.69 -13.79 -7.14
N GLN A 153 -2.69 -13.37 -5.87
CA GLN A 153 -1.46 -13.20 -5.12
C GLN A 153 -0.62 -14.49 -5.06
N PRO A 154 0.71 -14.41 -5.26
CA PRO A 154 1.57 -15.58 -5.18
C PRO A 154 1.52 -16.24 -3.80
N VAL A 155 1.19 -17.53 -3.77
CA VAL A 155 1.03 -18.32 -2.52
C VAL A 155 2.31 -18.34 -1.67
N ASN A 156 3.48 -18.34 -2.32
CA ASN A 156 4.79 -18.32 -1.69
C ASN A 156 5.52 -16.98 -1.92
N GLY A 157 4.77 -15.89 -2.08
CA GLY A 157 5.32 -14.55 -2.26
C GLY A 157 5.78 -13.92 -0.95
N VAL A 158 6.43 -12.76 -1.07
CA VAL A 158 6.88 -11.94 0.06
C VAL A 158 5.71 -11.56 0.97
N LEU A 159 4.51 -11.28 0.43
CA LEU A 159 3.39 -10.97 1.33
C LEU A 159 3.02 -12.15 2.22
N ALA A 160 3.05 -13.38 1.71
CA ALA A 160 2.81 -14.57 2.51
C ALA A 160 3.87 -14.75 3.61
N GLU A 161 5.15 -14.53 3.29
CA GLU A 161 6.25 -14.54 4.26
C GLU A 161 6.05 -13.51 5.38
N LEU A 162 5.69 -12.27 5.01
CA LEU A 162 5.46 -11.16 5.94
C LEU A 162 4.20 -11.35 6.78
N THR A 163 3.13 -11.92 6.22
CA THR A 163 1.90 -12.24 6.96
C THR A 163 2.14 -13.35 7.97
N ALA A 164 2.86 -14.41 7.60
CA ALA A 164 3.22 -15.47 8.56
C ALA A 164 4.11 -14.93 9.70
N ALA A 165 4.98 -13.94 9.43
CA ALA A 165 5.76 -13.28 10.48
C ALA A 165 4.89 -12.44 11.43
N TYR A 166 3.94 -11.69 10.89
CA TYR A 166 2.95 -10.93 11.65
C TYR A 166 2.14 -11.84 12.58
N GLU A 167 1.56 -12.92 12.05
CA GLU A 167 0.75 -13.87 12.83
C GLU A 167 1.54 -14.52 13.97
N ARG A 168 2.81 -14.91 13.71
CA ARG A 168 3.70 -15.41 14.76
C ARG A 168 4.03 -14.37 15.82
N ALA A 169 4.06 -13.09 15.46
CA ALA A 169 4.38 -12.01 16.38
C ALA A 169 3.19 -11.61 17.26
N ALA A 170 1.97 -11.63 16.71
CA ALA A 170 0.71 -11.34 17.40
C ALA A 170 0.35 -12.38 18.49
N GLY A 171 0.89 -13.60 18.39
CA GLY A 171 0.59 -14.69 19.32
C GLY A 171 -0.82 -15.28 19.09
N PRO A 172 -1.22 -16.30 19.87
CA PRO A 172 -2.60 -16.79 19.83
C PRO A 172 -3.52 -15.68 20.32
N SER A 173 -4.48 -15.27 19.47
CA SER A 173 -5.54 -14.34 19.84
C SER A 173 -6.22 -14.84 21.12
N SER A 174 -5.96 -14.17 22.24
CA SER A 174 -6.69 -14.39 23.48
C SER A 174 -8.12 -13.92 23.25
N GLY A 175 -8.98 -14.88 22.89
CA GLY A 175 -10.43 -14.72 22.83
C GLY A 175 -11.07 -14.57 24.20
#